data_AF-A0A0F9VS53-F1
#
_entry.id   AF-A0A0F9VS53-F1
#
_cell.length_a   1.000
_cell.length_b   1.000
_cell.length_c   1.000
_cell.angle_alpha   90.00
_cell.angle_beta   90.00
_cell.angle_gamma   90.00
#
_symmetry.space_group_name_H-M   'P 1'
#
loop_
_entity.id
_entity.type
_entity.pdbx_description
1 polymer ?
#
loop_
_entity_poly.entity_id
_entity_poly.type
_entity_poly.pdbx_seq_one_letter_code
_entity_poly.pdbx_strand_id
1 'polypeptide(L)'
;MDPIEIYADFYSPRWGHTDKYTFALAMDRMEVRHNARRCAAIWNEDADPTWQGEPLMGTFANDSIHPPANILDLFLRIWTEWRDGSLTAEEAQTELDELTGYVNAGTEAKPKSDFWRKWS
;
A
#
# COMPACT_ATOMS: atom_id res chain seq x y z
N MET A 1 12.13 6.55 -18.09
CA MET A 1 11.20 7.36 -17.29
C MET A 1 11.88 7.60 -15.95
N ASP A 2 11.90 8.84 -15.47
CA ASP A 2 12.49 9.13 -14.16
C ASP A 2 11.60 8.54 -13.06
N PRO A 3 12.17 8.07 -11.93
CA PRO A 3 11.38 7.60 -10.81
C PRO A 3 10.47 8.70 -10.27
N ILE A 4 9.25 8.33 -9.87
CA ILE A 4 8.31 9.23 -9.20
C ILE A 4 8.02 8.76 -7.78
N GLU A 5 7.53 9.68 -6.95
CA GLU A 5 7.05 9.35 -5.61
C GLU A 5 5.58 9.77 -5.49
N ILE A 6 4.74 8.79 -5.15
CA ILE A 6 3.34 8.98 -4.77
C ILE A 6 3.15 8.55 -3.32
N TYR A 7 2.06 9.00 -2.70
CA TYR A 7 1.88 8.90 -1.25
C TYR A 7 0.52 8.33 -0.88
N ALA A 8 0.47 7.60 0.22
CA ALA A 8 -0.78 7.10 0.80
C ALA A 8 -0.84 7.43 2.29
N ASP A 9 -2.00 7.88 2.74
CA ASP A 9 -2.27 8.24 4.13
C ASP A 9 -3.18 7.18 4.78
N PHE A 10 -2.59 6.24 5.51
CA PHE A 10 -3.34 5.17 6.18
C PHE A 10 -3.62 5.53 7.64
N TYR A 11 -4.86 5.43 8.08
CA TYR A 11 -5.20 5.57 9.50
C TYR A 11 -4.76 4.32 10.27
N SER A 12 -3.92 4.49 11.29
CA SER A 12 -3.54 3.42 12.23
C SER A 12 -4.44 3.45 13.47
N PRO A 13 -5.35 2.48 13.65
CA PRO A 13 -6.16 2.39 14.87
C PRO A 13 -5.33 2.17 16.12
N ARG A 14 -4.17 1.49 16.01
CA ARG A 14 -3.29 1.22 17.14
C ARG A 14 -2.75 2.52 17.75
N TRP A 15 -2.35 3.46 16.90
CA TRP A 15 -1.70 4.69 17.34
C TRP A 15 -2.66 5.88 17.40
N GLY A 16 -3.84 5.76 16.78
CA GLY A 16 -4.87 6.80 16.78
C GLY A 16 -4.55 7.98 15.87
N HIS A 17 -3.64 7.80 14.90
CA HIS A 17 -3.26 8.82 13.94
C HIS A 17 -3.10 8.23 12.53
N THR A 18 -3.01 9.13 11.55
CA THR A 18 -2.73 8.79 10.16
C THR A 18 -1.24 8.76 9.92
N ASP A 19 -0.77 7.72 9.26
CA ASP A 19 0.61 7.48 8.88
C ASP A 19 0.79 7.63 7.37
N LYS A 20 1.83 8.37 6.99
CA LYS A 20 2.19 8.56 5.59
C LYS A 20 3.09 7.43 5.11
N TYR A 21 2.72 6.83 3.99
CA TYR A 21 3.48 5.83 3.24
C TYR A 21 3.95 6.45 1.93
N THR A 22 5.18 6.15 1.52
CA THR A 22 5.72 6.60 0.23
C THR A 22 5.89 5.41 -0.69
N PHE A 23 5.39 5.53 -1.91
CA PHE A 23 5.54 4.59 -3.00
C PHE A 23 6.45 5.23 -4.05
N ALA A 24 7.70 4.79 -4.11
CA ALA A 24 8.65 5.21 -5.13
C ALA A 24 8.56 4.26 -6.32
N LEU A 25 8.02 4.75 -7.44
CA LEU A 25 7.83 3.98 -8.67
C LEU A 25 9.01 4.20 -9.60
N ALA A 26 9.64 3.12 -10.05
CA ALA A 26 10.71 3.11 -11.04
C ALA A 26 10.45 2.00 -12.07
N MET A 27 11.18 2.00 -13.19
CA MET A 27 10.97 1.03 -14.27
C MET A 27 11.28 -0.42 -13.86
N ASP A 28 12.19 -0.59 -12.91
CA ASP A 28 12.71 -1.88 -12.43
C ASP A 28 12.12 -2.30 -11.08
N ARG A 29 11.49 -1.38 -10.33
CA ARG A 29 10.91 -1.66 -9.02
C ARG A 29 9.88 -0.63 -8.56
N MET A 30 9.01 -1.05 -7.66
CA MET A 30 8.26 -0.16 -6.77
C MET A 30 8.74 -0.38 -5.34
N GLU A 31 9.20 0.68 -4.67
CA GLU A 31 9.59 0.65 -3.26
C GLU A 31 8.52 1.31 -2.39
N VAL A 32 8.05 0.61 -1.36
CA VAL A 32 7.13 1.14 -0.35
C VAL A 32 7.90 1.40 0.94
N ARG A 33 7.72 2.60 1.48
CA ARG A 33 8.46 3.11 2.63
C ARG A 33 7.52 3.65 3.68
N HIS A 34 7.72 3.21 4.92
CA HIS A 34 7.07 3.78 6.10
C HIS A 34 8.05 3.79 7.27
N ASN A 35 8.40 4.96 7.78
CA ASN A 35 9.41 5.14 8.82
C ASN A 35 10.76 4.47 8.46
N ALA A 36 11.20 3.46 9.22
CA ALA A 36 12.39 2.66 8.93
C ALA A 36 12.11 1.41 8.07
N ARG A 37 10.83 1.04 7.90
CA ARG A 37 10.40 -0.18 7.20
C ARG A 37 10.38 0.01 5.71
N ARG A 38 10.86 -0.99 4.97
CA ARG A 38 11.01 -0.94 3.52
C ARG A 38 10.64 -2.29 2.92
N CYS A 39 9.85 -2.26 1.85
CA CYS A 39 9.69 -3.40 0.94
C CYS A 39 9.67 -2.91 -0.49
N ALA A 40 10.01 -3.80 -1.42
CA ALA A 40 9.96 -3.47 -2.84
C ALA A 40 9.38 -4.62 -3.64
N ALA A 41 8.55 -4.29 -4.62
CA ALA A 41 8.25 -5.18 -5.73
C ALA A 41 9.31 -4.99 -6.81
N ILE A 42 9.93 -6.09 -7.26
CA ILE A 42 10.99 -6.08 -8.26
C ILE A 42 10.45 -6.62 -9.57
N TRP A 43 10.70 -5.89 -10.66
CA TRP A 43 10.27 -6.27 -12.01
C TRP A 43 11.04 -7.50 -12.46
N ASN A 44 10.34 -8.40 -13.15
CA ASN A 44 10.92 -9.57 -13.79
C ASN A 44 10.39 -9.62 -15.23
N GLU A 45 11.28 -9.76 -16.22
CA GLU A 45 10.86 -9.83 -17.63
C GLU A 45 10.14 -11.15 -17.96
N ASP A 46 10.43 -12.21 -17.21
CA ASP A 46 9.96 -13.57 -17.48
C ASP A 46 8.86 -14.05 -16.53
N ALA A 47 8.44 -13.23 -15.55
CA ALA A 47 7.48 -13.61 -14.53
C ALA A 47 6.80 -12.41 -13.88
N ASP A 48 5.78 -12.68 -13.06
CA ASP A 48 5.15 -11.65 -12.23
C ASP A 48 6.17 -11.00 -11.27
N PRO A 49 6.01 -9.70 -10.96
CA PRO A 49 6.89 -9.03 -10.01
C PRO A 49 6.89 -9.69 -8.64
N THR A 50 8.06 -9.72 -8.00
CA THR A 50 8.23 -10.37 -6.70
C THR A 50 8.47 -9.35 -5.60
N TRP A 51 7.78 -9.51 -4.46
CA TRP A 51 7.99 -8.67 -3.28
C TRP A 51 9.19 -9.12 -2.46
N GLN A 52 10.03 -8.17 -2.06
CA GLN A 52 11.22 -8.35 -1.24
C GLN A 52 11.23 -7.35 -0.07
N GLY A 53 11.99 -7.65 0.99
CA GLY A 53 12.12 -6.80 2.18
C GLY A 53 11.14 -7.14 3.30
N GLU A 54 10.87 -6.17 4.18
CA GLU A 54 9.98 -6.37 5.33
C GLU A 54 8.52 -6.44 4.84
N PRO A 55 7.75 -7.50 5.13
CA PRO A 55 6.41 -7.65 4.58
C PRO A 55 5.50 -6.45 4.93
N LEU A 56 4.98 -5.76 3.91
CA LEU A 56 4.04 -4.63 4.08
C LEU A 56 2.82 -5.07 4.90
N MET A 57 2.33 -6.28 4.68
CA MET A 57 1.24 -6.86 5.46
C MET A 57 1.57 -7.02 6.95
N GLY A 58 2.83 -7.29 7.28
CA GLY A 58 3.30 -7.30 8.68
C GLY A 58 3.29 -5.89 9.28
N THR A 59 3.61 -4.88 8.49
CA THR A 59 3.54 -3.47 8.90
C THR A 59 2.09 -3.06 9.16
N PHE A 60 1.19 -3.31 8.20
CA PHE A 60 -0.23 -3.02 8.37
C PHE A 60 -0.85 -3.76 9.56
N ALA A 61 -0.53 -5.04 9.75
CA ALA A 61 -0.98 -5.79 10.92
C ALA A 61 -0.48 -5.17 12.24
N ASN A 62 0.78 -4.73 12.29
CA ASN A 62 1.32 -4.04 13.47
C ASN A 62 0.56 -2.75 13.78
N ASP A 63 0.12 -2.03 12.76
CA ASP A 63 -0.57 -0.74 12.89
C ASP A 63 -2.10 -0.91 12.98
N SER A 64 -2.59 -2.16 13.06
CA SER A 64 -4.01 -2.53 13.09
C SER A 64 -4.80 -2.05 11.87
N ILE A 65 -4.12 -1.96 10.72
CA ILE A 65 -4.70 -1.66 9.40
C ILE A 65 -5.12 -2.99 8.76
N HIS A 66 -6.35 -3.06 8.28
CA HIS A 66 -6.92 -4.30 7.71
C HIS A 66 -7.32 -4.10 6.26
N PRO A 67 -6.36 -4.17 5.33
CA PRO A 67 -6.64 -4.03 3.91
C PRO A 67 -7.33 -5.30 3.36
N PRO A 68 -7.89 -5.23 2.13
CA PRO A 68 -8.33 -6.43 1.41
C PRO A 68 -7.18 -7.40 1.17
N ALA A 69 -7.48 -8.70 1.02
CA ALA A 69 -6.47 -9.74 0.86
C ALA A 69 -5.57 -9.56 -0.38
N ASN A 70 -6.10 -8.94 -1.43
CA ASN A 70 -5.40 -8.68 -2.70
C ASN A 70 -4.75 -7.29 -2.77
N ILE A 71 -4.56 -6.59 -1.64
CA ILE A 71 -4.03 -5.21 -1.64
C ILE A 71 -2.66 -5.07 -2.33
N LEU A 72 -1.78 -6.07 -2.17
CA LEU A 72 -0.46 -6.05 -2.79
C LEU A 72 -0.57 -6.14 -4.32
N ASP A 73 -1.51 -6.93 -4.84
CA ASP A 73 -1.76 -7.05 -6.27
C ASP A 73 -2.31 -5.75 -6.85
N LEU A 74 -3.12 -5.02 -6.08
CA LEU A 74 -3.63 -3.72 -6.46
C LEU A 74 -2.52 -2.66 -6.52
N PHE A 75 -1.59 -2.65 -5.55
CA PHE A 75 -0.40 -1.79 -5.63
C PHE A 75 0.49 -2.14 -6.82
N LEU A 76 0.70 -3.44 -7.07
CA LEU A 76 1.42 -3.89 -8.27
C LEU A 76 0.75 -3.39 -9.53
N ARG A 77 -0.58 -3.46 -9.62
CA ARG A 77 -1.33 -3.00 -10.79
C ARG A 77 -1.11 -1.52 -11.08
N ILE A 78 -1.20 -0.66 -10.07
CA ILE A 78 -0.93 0.79 -10.21
C ILE A 78 0.48 1.01 -10.76
N TRP A 79 1.47 0.34 -10.18
CA TRP A 79 2.86 0.47 -10.61
C TRP A 79 3.08 -0.02 -12.05
N THR A 80 2.54 -1.19 -12.42
CA THR A 80 2.72 -1.73 -13.77
C THR A 80 2.04 -0.88 -14.83
N GLU A 81 0.83 -0.37 -14.56
CA GLU A 81 0.12 0.50 -15.51
C GLU A 81 0.82 1.86 -15.66
N TRP A 82 1.38 2.43 -14.58
CA TRP A 82 2.25 3.61 -14.69
C TRP A 82 3.52 3.32 -15.49
N ARG A 83 4.19 2.21 -15.19
CA ARG A 83 5.43 1.78 -15.86
C ARG A 83 5.24 1.63 -17.37
N ASP A 84 4.10 1.07 -17.76
CA ASP A 84 3.75 0.81 -19.17
C ASP A 84 3.20 2.06 -19.88
N GLY A 85 3.04 3.17 -19.14
CA GLY A 85 2.58 4.45 -19.66
C GLY A 85 1.06 4.57 -19.80
N SER A 86 0.30 3.61 -19.26
CA SER A 86 -1.16 3.67 -19.18
C SER A 86 -1.65 4.67 -18.13
N LEU A 87 -0.83 4.96 -17.10
CA LEU A 87 -1.11 5.98 -16.08
C LEU A 87 -0.02 7.06 -16.07
N THR A 88 -0.43 8.33 -15.97
CA THR A 88 0.49 9.40 -15.55
C THR A 88 0.80 9.31 -14.05
N ALA A 89 1.74 10.14 -13.58
CA ALA A 89 2.04 10.23 -12.16
C ALA A 89 0.81 10.67 -11.34
N GLU A 90 0.03 11.61 -11.88
CA GLU A 90 -1.18 12.15 -11.26
C GLU A 90 -2.31 11.12 -11.22
N GLU A 91 -2.48 10.33 -12.28
CA GLU A 91 -3.46 9.25 -12.33
C GLU A 91 -3.07 8.14 -11.36
N ALA A 92 -1.78 7.75 -11.30
CA ALA A 92 -1.30 6.77 -10.32
C ALA A 92 -1.51 7.23 -8.87
N GLN A 93 -1.31 8.52 -8.58
CA GLN A 93 -1.63 9.09 -7.26
C GLN A 93 -3.14 9.03 -6.97
N THR A 94 -3.98 9.32 -7.96
CA THR A 94 -5.45 9.27 -7.82
C THR A 94 -5.93 7.85 -7.50
N GLU A 95 -5.45 6.85 -8.24
CA GLU A 95 -5.78 5.43 -7.99
C GLU A 95 -5.28 4.96 -6.61
N LEU A 96 -4.10 5.42 -6.19
CA LEU A 96 -3.58 5.13 -4.85
C LEU A 96 -4.44 5.79 -3.76
N ASP A 97 -4.96 6.99 -3.98
CA ASP A 97 -5.86 7.68 -3.05
C ASP A 97 -7.19 6.94 -2.89
N GLU A 98 -7.79 6.47 -4.00
CA GLU A 98 -9.01 5.64 -3.96
C GLU A 98 -8.79 4.35 -3.16
N LEU A 99 -7.69 3.66 -3.44
CA LEU A 99 -7.33 2.42 -2.75
C LEU A 99 -7.07 2.65 -1.25
N THR A 100 -6.41 3.76 -0.91
CA THR A 100 -6.18 4.17 0.48
C THR A 100 -7.50 4.48 1.19
N GLY A 101 -8.42 5.17 0.52
CA GLY A 101 -9.77 5.42 1.01
C GLY A 101 -10.53 4.13 1.32
N TYR A 102 -10.45 3.14 0.43
CA TYR A 102 -11.05 1.82 0.64
C TYR A 102 -10.50 1.12 1.89
N VAL A 103 -9.17 1.09 2.05
CA VAL A 103 -8.52 0.47 3.22
C VAL A 103 -8.90 1.18 4.53
N ASN A 104 -8.90 2.51 4.53
CA ASN A 104 -9.27 3.30 5.70
C ASN A 104 -10.75 3.08 6.08
N ALA A 105 -11.65 3.07 5.11
CA ALA A 105 -13.07 2.79 5.36
C ALA A 105 -13.29 1.38 5.94
N GLY A 106 -12.62 0.36 5.40
CA GLY A 106 -12.67 -1.01 5.93
C GLY A 106 -12.12 -1.11 7.36
N THR A 107 -11.03 -0.41 7.63
CA THR A 107 -10.39 -0.35 8.96
C THR A 107 -11.29 0.34 9.99
N GLU A 108 -11.96 1.42 9.61
CA GLU A 108 -12.92 2.14 10.48
C GLU A 108 -14.20 1.33 10.75
N ALA A 109 -14.65 0.55 9.75
CA ALA A 109 -15.85 -0.27 9.81
C ALA A 109 -15.68 -1.55 10.66
N LYS A 110 -14.51 -1.80 11.26
CA LYS A 110 -14.29 -2.94 12.17
C LYS A 110 -15.41 -3.06 13.21
N PRO A 111 -15.91 -4.27 13.51
CA PRO A 111 -16.93 -4.46 14.53
C PRO A 111 -16.51 -3.90 15.90
N LYS A 112 -17.34 -3.03 16.48
CA LYS A 112 -17.01 -2.27 17.72
C LYS A 112 -17.74 -2.77 18.97
N SER A 113 -18.42 -3.92 18.90
CA SER A 113 -19.07 -4.49 20.09
C SER A 113 -18.02 -4.97 21.09
N ASP A 114 -18.41 -5.07 22.37
CA ASP A 114 -17.52 -5.55 23.43
C ASP A 114 -17.03 -6.99 23.21
N PHE A 115 -17.78 -7.79 22.44
CA PHE A 115 -17.32 -9.11 22.03
C PHE A 115 -16.13 -9.02 21.08
N TRP A 116 -16.25 -8.26 19.99
CA TRP A 116 -15.23 -8.17 18.95
C TRP A 116 -13.98 -7.39 19.38
N ARG A 117 -14.15 -6.36 20.23
CA ARG A 117 -13.02 -5.59 20.80
C ARG A 117 -12.01 -6.45 21.57
N LYS A 118 -12.41 -7.62 22.07
CA LYS A 118 -11.53 -8.56 22.77
C LYS A 118 -10.58 -9.31 21.83
N TRP A 119 -10.90 -9.34 20.54
CA TRP A 119 -10.22 -10.12 19.51
C TRP A 119 -9.64 -9.27 18.38
N SER A 120 -9.80 -7.95 18.45
CA SER A 120 -9.53 -7.00 17.36
C SER A 120 -8.23 -6.25 17.49
#